data_AF-A0A958ZYA4-F1
#
_entry.id   AF-A0A958ZYA4-F1
#
_cell.length_a   1.000
_cell.length_b   1.000
_cell.length_c   1.000
_cell.angle_alpha   90.00
_cell.angle_beta   90.00
_cell.angle_gamma   90.00
#
_symmetry.space_group_name_H-M   'P 1'
#
loop_
_entity.id
_entity.type
_entity.pdbx_description
1 polymer ?
#
loop_
_entity_poly.entity_id
_entity_poly.type
_entity_poly.pdbx_seq_one_letter_code
_entity_poly.pdbx_strand_id
1 'polypeptide(L)'
;MKMTAIENYSNLIDSIFGHGTTSFDCTKDVYNHIIGALNNPSEFWEFKTNFTERLKRLKTIYSLHPSKIKEIIVQVNEIASEKNWEGAFAELATFDHFNHDILGHKTYLYKPIKPNVTIDKRKTFALELGKSAANLDGYIEDISLYFDVKCFKDNVTEILNGIYKELEIHFSRNDFNIEAEHALDISYDDIKAERNNLLAELKTKISPTDKTKYVSSTIISHLVFRIHWGAGIQITEKTYHPFRHAENYYKMIFNYANKFVKDKPTLIVLVTFPWYNNIVSDFGGGNVKLYRALSRRFFCQYKYDNTLFNSFNSSFSDSQTIYEVSNNLSGIIFLEDVSILSKEPNKTNVKSYVYLNPNAINPLKKSLAIDFILGLHNTEFDDFEYDNY
;
A
#
# COMPACT_ATOMS: atom_id res chain seq x y z
N MET A 1 -7.87 37.47 5.12
CA MET A 1 -7.26 36.62 4.07
C MET A 1 -7.66 35.19 4.40
N LYS A 2 -8.21 34.42 3.45
CA LYS A 2 -8.60 33.02 3.72
C LYS A 2 -7.31 32.19 3.78
N MET A 3 -7.08 31.51 4.90
CA MET A 3 -5.92 30.62 5.08
C MET A 3 -5.93 29.53 3.98
N THR A 4 -4.78 29.27 3.37
CA THR A 4 -4.66 28.19 2.35
C THR A 4 -4.72 26.82 3.03
N ALA A 5 -5.03 25.76 2.28
CA ALA A 5 -5.12 24.42 2.86
C ALA A 5 -3.75 23.93 3.38
N ILE A 6 -2.69 24.28 2.64
CA ILE A 6 -1.32 23.98 3.06
C ILE A 6 -0.88 24.79 4.28
N GLU A 7 -1.33 26.04 4.42
CA GLU A 7 -1.05 26.86 5.61
C GLU A 7 -1.75 26.30 6.84
N ASN A 8 -3.00 25.83 6.69
CA ASN A 8 -3.71 25.13 7.77
C ASN A 8 -2.97 23.86 8.20
N TYR A 9 -2.51 23.06 7.24
CA TYR A 9 -1.70 21.87 7.52
C TYR A 9 -0.38 22.23 8.21
N SER A 10 0.32 23.25 7.71
CA SER A 10 1.56 23.76 8.30
C SER A 10 1.36 24.15 9.77
N ASN A 11 0.30 24.90 10.06
CA ASN A 11 -0.04 25.31 11.43
C ASN A 11 -0.33 24.12 12.35
N LEU A 12 -1.03 23.10 11.84
CA LEU A 12 -1.23 21.85 12.59
C LEU A 12 0.10 21.18 12.92
N ILE A 13 0.97 21.00 11.92
CA ILE A 13 2.28 20.35 12.12
C ILE A 13 3.14 21.12 13.11
N ASP A 14 3.25 22.44 12.96
CA ASP A 14 4.03 23.28 13.86
C ASP A 14 3.47 23.30 15.28
N SER A 15 2.14 23.24 15.45
CA SER A 15 1.52 23.13 16.79
C SER A 15 1.87 21.81 17.50
N ILE A 16 2.16 20.75 16.74
CA ILE A 16 2.51 19.44 17.28
C ILE A 16 4.02 19.34 17.40
N PHE A 17 4.79 19.46 16.34
CA PHE A 17 6.23 19.16 16.31
C PHE A 17 7.13 20.35 16.67
N GLY A 18 6.59 21.57 16.70
CA GLY A 18 7.30 22.80 16.99
C GLY A 18 7.44 23.71 15.78
N HIS A 19 7.59 25.01 16.01
CA HIS A 19 7.64 26.02 14.95
C HIS A 19 8.80 25.78 13.96
N GLY A 20 8.51 25.92 12.67
CA GLY A 20 9.51 25.76 11.60
C GLY A 20 9.83 24.30 11.29
N THR A 21 8.93 23.38 11.65
CA THR A 21 9.04 21.96 11.27
C THR A 21 8.76 21.76 9.78
N THR A 22 7.92 22.62 9.21
CA THR A 22 7.55 22.59 7.81
C THR A 22 8.33 23.62 6.98
N SER A 23 8.51 23.33 5.70
CA SER A 23 9.15 24.22 4.74
C SER A 23 8.28 24.46 3.51
N PHE A 24 6.96 24.47 3.68
CA PHE A 24 6.01 24.57 2.59
C PHE A 24 5.97 25.99 2.01
N ASP A 25 5.79 26.08 0.69
CA ASP A 25 5.43 27.32 0.04
C ASP A 25 3.92 27.59 0.24
N CYS A 26 3.57 28.24 1.36
CA CYS A 26 2.18 28.52 1.72
C CYS A 26 1.45 29.47 0.75
N THR A 27 2.17 30.04 -0.22
CA THR A 27 1.55 30.86 -1.29
C THR A 27 0.90 30.02 -2.38
N LYS A 28 1.24 28.73 -2.47
CA LYS A 28 0.63 27.75 -3.37
C LYS A 28 -0.35 26.89 -2.60
N ASP A 29 -1.58 26.79 -3.08
CA ASP A 29 -2.54 25.87 -2.47
C ASP A 29 -2.25 24.44 -2.95
N VAL A 30 -2.26 23.47 -2.03
CA VAL A 30 -2.06 22.06 -2.33
C VAL A 30 -3.24 21.29 -1.78
N TYR A 31 -3.86 20.46 -2.62
CA TYR A 31 -5.02 19.65 -2.26
C TYR A 31 -4.80 18.20 -2.66
N ASN A 32 -4.54 17.36 -1.65
CA ASN A 32 -4.81 15.93 -1.71
C ASN A 32 -5.91 15.57 -0.72
N HIS A 33 -6.29 14.29 -0.64
CA HIS A 33 -7.39 13.85 0.23
C HIS A 33 -7.16 14.21 1.71
N ILE A 34 -5.92 14.11 2.21
CA ILE A 34 -5.57 14.46 3.60
C ILE A 34 -5.71 15.97 3.82
N ILE A 35 -4.98 16.76 3.04
CA ILE A 35 -4.92 18.22 3.19
C ILE A 35 -6.31 18.84 2.96
N GLY A 36 -7.05 18.34 1.97
CA GLY A 36 -8.42 18.75 1.69
C GLY A 36 -9.39 18.44 2.83
N ALA A 37 -9.31 17.23 3.40
CA ALA A 37 -10.14 16.86 4.54
C ALA A 37 -9.84 17.70 5.79
N LEU A 38 -8.55 17.99 6.05
CA LEU A 38 -8.15 18.85 7.16
C LEU A 38 -8.63 20.30 6.99
N ASN A 39 -8.67 20.80 5.75
CA ASN A 39 -9.09 22.18 5.46
C ASN A 39 -10.61 22.37 5.29
N ASN A 40 -11.38 21.29 5.11
CA ASN A 40 -12.85 21.38 5.03
C ASN A 40 -13.39 21.86 6.40
N PRO A 41 -14.23 22.90 6.51
CA PRO A 41 -14.65 23.43 7.81
C PRO A 41 -15.72 22.59 8.53
N SER A 42 -16.55 21.85 7.79
CA SER A 42 -17.78 21.23 8.31
C SER A 42 -17.78 19.69 8.30
N GLU A 43 -16.86 19.07 7.56
CA GLU A 43 -16.84 17.61 7.38
C GLU A 43 -15.57 16.97 7.95
N PHE A 44 -15.50 15.64 7.92
CA PHE A 44 -14.31 14.86 8.29
C PHE A 44 -13.83 15.06 9.74
N TRP A 45 -14.74 15.31 10.68
CA TRP A 45 -14.40 15.56 12.09
C TRP A 45 -13.64 14.38 12.72
N GLU A 46 -14.15 13.17 12.52
CA GLU A 46 -13.54 11.93 12.97
C GLU A 46 -12.11 11.79 12.44
N PHE A 47 -11.94 11.92 11.12
CA PHE A 47 -10.62 11.88 10.49
C PHE A 47 -9.65 12.92 11.07
N LYS A 48 -10.05 14.20 11.14
CA LYS A 48 -9.19 15.28 11.66
C LYS A 48 -8.70 14.99 13.06
N THR A 49 -9.61 14.54 13.92
CA THR A 49 -9.31 14.21 15.32
C THR A 49 -8.35 13.02 15.39
N ASN A 50 -8.66 11.94 14.68
CA ASN A 50 -7.83 10.73 14.66
C ASN A 50 -6.43 10.99 14.08
N PHE A 51 -6.34 11.77 12.99
CA PHE A 51 -5.07 12.15 12.38
C PHE A 51 -4.23 13.03 13.31
N THR A 52 -4.85 14.02 13.96
CA THR A 52 -4.18 14.89 14.94
C THR A 52 -3.63 14.09 16.12
N GLU A 53 -4.42 13.18 16.68
CA GLU A 53 -3.98 12.35 17.80
C GLU A 53 -2.89 11.34 17.39
N ARG A 54 -2.94 10.80 16.16
CA ARG A 54 -1.83 10.00 15.61
C ARG A 54 -0.52 10.78 15.61
N LEU A 55 -0.52 12.01 15.10
CA LEU A 55 0.67 12.85 15.08
C LEU A 55 1.20 13.16 16.48
N LYS A 56 0.31 13.44 17.44
CA LYS A 56 0.68 13.65 18.86
C LYS A 56 1.28 12.40 19.50
N ARG A 57 0.72 11.22 19.24
CA ARG A 57 1.27 9.94 19.72
C ARG A 57 2.66 9.70 19.15
N LEU A 58 2.83 9.87 17.84
CA LEU A 58 4.13 9.75 17.18
C LEU A 58 5.15 10.74 17.77
N LYS A 59 4.79 12.01 17.93
CA LYS A 59 5.66 12.98 18.61
C LYS A 59 6.10 12.49 19.99
N THR A 60 5.14 11.98 20.79
CA THR A 60 5.40 11.50 22.15
C THR A 60 6.35 10.31 22.15
N ILE A 61 6.06 9.29 21.33
CA ILE A 61 6.85 8.06 21.15
C ILE A 61 8.31 8.39 20.78
N TYR A 62 8.49 9.34 19.87
CA TYR A 62 9.80 9.67 19.29
C TYR A 62 10.52 10.84 19.99
N SER A 63 9.91 11.48 21.00
CA SER A 63 10.41 12.70 21.66
C SER A 63 11.82 12.57 22.25
N LEU A 64 12.16 11.40 22.79
CA LEU A 64 13.48 11.10 23.36
C LEU A 64 14.50 10.59 22.33
N HIS A 65 14.15 10.57 21.04
CA HIS A 65 14.96 10.02 19.96
C HIS A 65 15.11 11.02 18.80
N PRO A 66 15.94 12.07 18.95
CA PRO A 66 16.05 13.18 17.99
C PRO A 66 16.37 12.76 16.55
N SER A 67 17.16 11.71 16.36
CA SER A 67 17.47 11.19 15.01
C SER A 67 16.26 10.49 14.37
N LYS A 68 15.44 9.80 15.15
CA LYS A 68 14.28 9.05 14.66
C LYS A 68 13.08 9.98 14.42
N ILE A 69 12.85 10.98 15.29
CA ILE A 69 11.75 11.95 15.09
C ILE A 69 11.95 12.78 13.81
N LYS A 70 13.20 13.03 13.40
CA LYS A 70 13.50 13.73 12.14
C LYS A 70 12.92 13.00 10.93
N GLU A 71 13.02 11.67 10.88
CA GLU A 71 12.46 10.88 9.79
C GLU A 71 10.92 10.83 9.84
N ILE A 72 10.32 10.83 11.04
CA ILE A 72 8.86 11.00 11.18
C ILE A 72 8.43 12.36 10.61
N ILE A 73 9.16 13.43 10.92
CA ILE A 73 8.92 14.77 10.37
C ILE A 73 9.07 14.79 8.84
N VAL A 74 10.02 14.04 8.27
CA VAL A 74 10.12 13.88 6.80
C VAL A 74 8.83 13.30 6.25
N GLN A 75 8.29 12.22 6.83
CA GLN A 75 7.03 11.65 6.35
C GLN A 75 5.83 12.56 6.57
N VAL A 76 5.78 13.29 7.68
CA VAL A 76 4.76 14.32 7.92
C VAL A 76 4.81 15.41 6.84
N ASN A 77 6.00 15.83 6.42
CA ASN A 77 6.13 16.79 5.33
C ASN A 77 5.73 16.19 3.96
N GLU A 78 6.04 14.91 3.72
CA GLU A 78 5.71 14.22 2.47
C GLU A 78 4.20 14.02 2.27
N ILE A 79 3.38 14.10 3.33
CA ILE A 79 1.90 14.16 3.23
C ILE A 79 1.45 15.34 2.37
N ALA A 80 2.19 16.44 2.32
CA ALA A 80 1.86 17.57 1.46
C ALA A 80 2.13 17.30 -0.04
N SER A 81 2.80 16.20 -0.39
CA SER A 81 3.08 15.84 -1.78
C SER A 81 1.82 15.39 -2.51
N GLU A 82 1.56 15.93 -3.70
CA GLU A 82 0.45 15.45 -4.55
C GLU A 82 0.65 13.99 -4.98
N LYS A 83 1.90 13.53 -5.08
CA LYS A 83 2.23 12.20 -5.62
C LYS A 83 2.51 11.15 -4.55
N ASN A 84 3.03 11.56 -3.40
CA ASN A 84 3.63 10.62 -2.44
C ASN A 84 2.87 10.55 -1.10
N TRP A 85 1.82 11.36 -0.92
CA TRP A 85 1.08 11.40 0.36
C TRP A 85 0.53 10.03 0.77
N GLU A 86 0.15 9.17 -0.17
CA GLU A 86 -0.40 7.83 0.12
C GLU A 86 0.63 6.97 0.87
N GLY A 87 1.88 6.96 0.38
CA GLY A 87 2.99 6.22 0.99
C GLY A 87 3.35 6.78 2.35
N ALA A 88 3.51 8.10 2.44
CA ALA A 88 3.79 8.79 3.69
C ALA A 88 2.70 8.52 4.75
N PHE A 89 1.44 8.52 4.35
CA PHE A 89 0.33 8.21 5.26
C PHE A 89 0.35 6.76 5.73
N ALA A 90 0.59 5.80 4.82
CA ALA A 90 0.72 4.39 5.14
C ALA A 90 1.85 4.12 6.14
N GLU A 91 2.99 4.78 5.96
CA GLU A 91 4.12 4.70 6.89
C GLU A 91 3.77 5.27 8.27
N LEU A 92 3.17 6.47 8.34
CA LEU A 92 2.75 7.06 9.62
C LEU A 92 1.72 6.18 10.35
N ALA A 93 0.78 5.57 9.63
CA ALA A 93 -0.19 4.63 10.19
C ALA A 93 0.52 3.38 10.76
N THR A 94 1.51 2.86 10.03
CA THR A 94 2.30 1.70 10.46
C THR A 94 3.13 2.02 11.71
N PHE A 95 3.84 3.15 11.72
CA PHE A 95 4.65 3.55 12.88
C PHE A 95 3.79 3.81 14.11
N ASP A 96 2.64 4.46 13.97
CA ASP A 96 1.73 4.69 15.09
C ASP A 96 1.20 3.36 15.65
N HIS A 97 0.80 2.44 14.75
CA HIS A 97 0.25 1.15 15.16
C HIS A 97 1.29 0.25 15.83
N PHE A 98 2.47 0.08 15.22
CA PHE A 98 3.49 -0.82 15.74
C PHE A 98 4.17 -0.31 17.02
N ASN A 99 4.19 1.01 17.26
CA ASN A 99 4.74 1.58 18.48
C ASN A 99 3.67 1.85 19.57
N HIS A 100 2.38 1.58 19.32
CA HIS A 100 1.29 2.02 20.19
C HIS A 100 1.47 1.60 21.66
N ASP A 101 1.85 0.34 21.87
CA ASP A 101 1.97 -0.24 23.21
C ASP A 101 3.26 0.15 23.95
N ILE A 102 4.19 0.87 23.31
CA ILE A 102 5.40 1.39 23.96
C ILE A 102 5.02 2.37 25.07
N LEU A 103 4.05 3.25 24.81
CA LEU A 103 3.62 4.27 25.79
C LEU A 103 2.99 3.66 27.05
N GLY A 104 2.42 2.45 26.94
CA GLY A 104 1.84 1.71 28.05
C GLY A 104 2.78 0.70 28.70
N HIS A 105 4.02 0.56 28.21
CA HIS A 105 4.92 -0.55 28.55
C HIS A 105 4.28 -1.94 28.42
N LYS A 106 3.38 -2.09 27.43
CA LYS A 106 2.65 -3.34 27.16
C LYS A 106 3.29 -4.19 26.06
N THR A 107 4.51 -3.84 25.67
CA THR A 107 5.27 -4.49 24.59
C THR A 107 6.70 -4.75 25.03
N TYR A 108 7.38 -5.68 24.35
CA TYR A 108 8.79 -6.00 24.55
C TYR A 108 9.74 -4.98 23.90
N LEU A 109 9.21 -3.95 23.24
CA LEU A 109 10.00 -2.87 22.66
C LEU A 109 10.38 -1.84 23.73
N TYR A 110 11.69 -1.67 23.92
CA TYR A 110 12.28 -0.66 24.79
C TYR A 110 12.58 0.64 24.03
N LYS A 111 12.68 0.56 22.70
CA LYS A 111 12.94 1.71 21.83
C LYS A 111 11.89 1.77 20.72
N PRO A 112 11.53 2.97 20.26
CA PRO A 112 10.67 3.08 19.10
C PRO A 112 11.39 2.57 17.86
N ILE A 113 10.60 2.14 16.88
CA ILE A 113 11.08 1.65 15.59
C ILE A 113 12.05 2.65 14.96
N LYS A 114 13.14 2.16 14.36
CA LYS A 114 14.05 2.96 13.56
C LYS A 114 13.47 3.12 12.13
N PRO A 115 12.98 4.32 11.75
CA PRO A 115 12.51 4.56 10.39
C PRO A 115 13.69 4.64 9.40
N ASN A 116 13.39 4.42 8.13
CA ASN A 116 14.26 4.65 6.96
C ASN A 116 15.67 4.06 7.11
N VAL A 117 15.78 2.75 6.85
CA VAL A 117 17.03 2.01 6.99
C VAL A 117 17.58 1.58 5.64
N THR A 118 18.75 2.09 5.29
CA THR A 118 19.51 1.62 4.13
C THR A 118 20.33 0.39 4.48
N ILE A 119 20.15 -0.68 3.70
CA ILE A 119 20.87 -1.94 3.79
C ILE A 119 21.76 -2.09 2.55
N ASP A 120 22.98 -2.58 2.78
CA ASP A 120 23.90 -2.93 1.70
C ASP A 120 23.29 -3.95 0.73
N LYS A 121 23.48 -3.72 -0.57
CA LYS A 121 22.88 -4.55 -1.62
C LYS A 121 23.22 -6.04 -1.57
N ARG A 122 24.32 -6.44 -0.90
CA ARG A 122 24.70 -7.85 -0.75
C ARG A 122 23.88 -8.58 0.31
N LYS A 123 23.26 -7.83 1.23
CA LYS A 123 22.42 -8.39 2.30
C LYS A 123 20.96 -8.59 1.89
N THR A 124 20.58 -8.11 0.70
CA THR A 124 19.24 -8.31 0.11
C THR A 124 19.37 -8.80 -1.32
N PHE A 125 18.26 -8.90 -2.07
CA PHE A 125 18.28 -9.15 -3.52
C PHE A 125 18.51 -7.88 -4.37
N ALA A 126 18.88 -6.76 -3.74
CA ALA A 126 19.16 -5.53 -4.47
C ALA A 126 20.32 -5.71 -5.45
N LEU A 127 21.37 -6.47 -5.10
CA LEU A 127 22.49 -6.72 -6.01
C LEU A 127 22.04 -7.48 -7.26
N GLU A 128 21.30 -8.57 -7.07
CA GLU A 128 20.82 -9.45 -8.14
C GLU A 128 19.82 -8.75 -9.06
N LEU A 129 19.12 -7.73 -8.56
CA LEU A 129 18.20 -6.87 -9.31
C LEU A 129 18.86 -5.59 -9.86
N GLY A 130 20.19 -5.50 -9.85
CA GLY A 130 20.94 -4.36 -10.40
C GLY A 130 20.75 -3.04 -9.64
N LYS A 131 20.39 -3.09 -8.35
CA LYS A 131 20.23 -1.92 -7.46
C LYS A 131 21.49 -1.67 -6.64
N SER A 132 21.66 -0.42 -6.20
CA SER A 132 22.82 0.02 -5.40
C SER A 132 22.71 -0.32 -3.91
N ALA A 133 21.48 -0.34 -3.38
CA ALA A 133 21.15 -0.65 -2.00
C ALA A 133 19.65 -0.99 -1.88
N ALA A 134 19.23 -1.44 -0.70
CA ALA A 134 17.83 -1.55 -0.33
C ALA A 134 17.51 -0.57 0.79
N ASN A 135 16.58 0.36 0.56
CA ASN A 135 16.02 1.18 1.63
C ASN A 135 14.79 0.45 2.16
N LEU A 136 14.65 0.26 3.47
CA LEU A 136 13.42 -0.25 4.07
C LEU A 136 12.83 0.81 4.98
N ASP A 137 11.51 0.80 5.10
CA ASP A 137 10.80 1.86 5.81
C ASP A 137 10.98 1.74 7.33
N GLY A 138 11.21 0.53 7.87
CA GLY A 138 11.51 0.38 9.29
C GLY A 138 12.35 -0.81 9.72
N TYR A 139 12.95 -0.66 10.90
CA TYR A 139 13.69 -1.70 11.62
C TYR A 139 13.35 -1.66 13.12
N ILE A 140 12.92 -2.79 13.65
CA ILE A 140 12.63 -2.99 15.06
C ILE A 140 13.86 -3.59 15.72
N GLU A 141 14.68 -2.74 16.34
CA GLU A 141 16.01 -3.09 16.84
C GLU A 141 15.97 -4.21 17.90
N ASP A 142 15.01 -4.13 18.83
CA ASP A 142 14.92 -5.03 19.99
C ASP A 142 14.63 -6.49 19.60
N ILE A 143 14.03 -6.71 18.42
CA ILE A 143 13.67 -8.05 17.89
C ILE A 143 14.34 -8.35 16.54
N SER A 144 15.28 -7.51 16.09
CA SER A 144 16.00 -7.65 14.83
C SER A 144 15.10 -7.88 13.60
N LEU A 145 14.00 -7.13 13.51
CA LEU A 145 12.98 -7.30 12.47
C LEU A 145 12.97 -6.13 11.48
N TYR A 146 13.12 -6.43 10.21
CA TYR A 146 13.01 -5.47 9.12
C TYR A 146 11.61 -5.46 8.51
N PHE A 147 11.15 -4.31 8.04
CA PHE A 147 9.91 -4.23 7.28
C PHE A 147 9.90 -3.09 6.26
N ASP A 148 9.13 -3.27 5.20
CA ASP A 148 8.89 -2.29 4.15
C ASP A 148 7.38 -2.12 3.97
N VAL A 149 6.92 -0.87 3.98
CA VAL A 149 5.52 -0.45 3.97
C VAL A 149 5.11 -0.11 2.54
N LYS A 150 3.96 -0.61 2.11
CA LYS A 150 3.40 -0.36 0.79
C LYS A 150 1.92 -0.07 0.89
N CYS A 151 1.47 0.92 0.12
CA CYS A 151 0.05 1.13 -0.10
C CYS A 151 -0.48 -0.07 -0.87
N PHE A 152 -1.40 -0.81 -0.27
CA PHE A 152 -2.16 -1.81 -0.98
C PHE A 152 -3.28 -1.09 -1.71
N LYS A 153 -3.00 -0.62 -2.93
CA LYS A 153 -3.92 0.14 -3.77
C LYS A 153 -4.17 -0.54 -5.10
N ASP A 154 -5.33 -0.26 -5.70
CA ASP A 154 -5.61 -0.71 -7.05
C ASP A 154 -5.00 0.23 -8.09
N ASN A 155 -3.78 -0.10 -8.49
CA ASN A 155 -3.05 0.64 -9.53
C ASN A 155 -3.61 0.45 -10.94
N VAL A 156 -4.39 -0.61 -11.18
CA VAL A 156 -4.96 -0.89 -12.52
C VAL A 156 -6.06 0.12 -12.83
N THR A 157 -7.00 0.31 -11.90
CA THR A 157 -8.06 1.33 -12.05
C THR A 157 -7.48 2.73 -12.19
N GLU A 158 -6.37 3.05 -11.50
CA GLU A 158 -5.69 4.35 -11.64
C GLU A 158 -5.22 4.59 -13.09
N ILE A 159 -4.56 3.61 -13.71
CA ILE A 159 -4.11 3.73 -15.11
C ILE A 159 -5.29 3.87 -16.06
N LEU A 160 -6.31 3.03 -15.89
CA LEU A 160 -7.50 3.02 -16.74
C LEU A 160 -8.27 4.35 -16.65
N ASN A 161 -8.45 4.90 -15.46
CA ASN A 161 -9.05 6.23 -15.28
C ASN A 161 -8.25 7.33 -15.98
N GLY A 162 -6.92 7.22 -16.00
CA GLY A 162 -6.06 8.10 -16.80
C GLY A 162 -6.36 8.00 -18.29
N ILE A 163 -6.55 6.80 -18.82
CA ILE A 163 -6.95 6.57 -20.22
C ILE A 163 -8.34 7.18 -20.49
N TYR A 164 -9.30 7.02 -19.58
CA TYR A 164 -10.67 7.55 -19.77
C TYR A 164 -10.69 9.07 -19.86
N LYS A 165 -9.97 9.76 -18.97
CA LYS A 165 -9.81 11.22 -19.03
C LYS A 165 -9.21 11.69 -20.35
N GLU A 166 -8.24 10.96 -20.89
CA GLU A 166 -7.65 11.30 -22.20
C GLU A 166 -8.63 11.06 -23.37
N LEU A 167 -9.55 10.11 -23.24
CA LEU A 167 -10.62 9.88 -24.22
C LEU A 167 -11.68 10.98 -24.17
N GLU A 168 -12.08 11.44 -22.97
CA GLU A 168 -12.99 12.59 -22.80
C GLU A 168 -12.43 13.84 -23.49
N ILE A 169 -11.13 14.12 -23.29
CA ILE A 169 -10.43 15.22 -23.95
C ILE A 169 -10.40 15.01 -25.47
N HIS A 170 -10.03 13.82 -25.94
CA HIS A 170 -9.91 13.53 -27.36
C HIS A 170 -11.25 13.69 -28.11
N PHE A 171 -12.35 13.20 -27.54
CA PHE A 171 -13.67 13.30 -28.14
C PHE A 171 -14.38 14.63 -27.84
N SER A 172 -13.82 15.47 -26.97
CA SER A 172 -14.43 16.72 -26.49
C SER A 172 -15.83 16.49 -25.91
N ARG A 173 -15.98 15.43 -25.12
CA ARG A 173 -17.25 14.99 -24.53
C ARG A 173 -17.04 14.46 -23.11
N ASN A 174 -18.04 14.67 -22.26
CA ASN A 174 -18.11 14.17 -20.89
C ASN A 174 -19.42 13.44 -20.58
N ASP A 175 -20.23 13.17 -21.61
CA ASP A 175 -21.53 12.51 -21.51
C ASP A 175 -21.45 11.01 -21.79
N PHE A 176 -20.34 10.38 -21.40
CA PHE A 176 -20.16 8.94 -21.45
C PHE A 176 -19.25 8.46 -20.33
N ASN A 177 -19.51 7.25 -19.85
CA ASN A 177 -18.67 6.55 -18.88
C ASN A 177 -18.08 5.30 -19.52
N ILE A 178 -16.83 5.00 -19.18
CA ILE A 178 -16.17 3.76 -19.59
C ILE A 178 -15.94 2.90 -18.35
N GLU A 179 -16.32 1.64 -18.44
CA GLU A 179 -15.99 0.61 -17.46
C GLU A 179 -15.13 -0.46 -18.12
N ALA A 180 -13.97 -0.76 -17.55
CA ALA A 180 -13.20 -1.94 -17.95
C ALA A 180 -13.69 -3.17 -17.21
N GLU A 181 -14.14 -4.15 -17.98
CA GLU A 181 -14.23 -5.54 -17.58
C GLU A 181 -12.92 -6.22 -17.96
N HIS A 182 -12.15 -6.61 -16.97
CA HIS A 182 -10.98 -7.42 -17.20
C HIS A 182 -11.06 -8.67 -16.36
N ALA A 183 -10.47 -9.75 -16.88
CA ALA A 183 -10.06 -10.82 -16.01
C ALA A 183 -9.06 -10.22 -14.99
N LEU A 184 -9.29 -10.52 -13.71
CA LEU A 184 -8.50 -9.92 -12.62
C LEU A 184 -7.01 -10.30 -12.71
N ASP A 185 -6.62 -11.17 -13.66
CA ASP A 185 -5.29 -11.75 -13.93
C ASP A 185 -4.45 -10.91 -14.88
N ILE A 186 -5.02 -9.82 -15.40
CA ILE A 186 -4.23 -8.84 -16.12
C ILE A 186 -3.18 -8.26 -15.15
N SER A 187 -1.92 -8.46 -15.50
CA SER A 187 -0.78 -7.91 -14.79
C SER A 187 -0.83 -6.38 -14.86
N TYR A 188 -0.67 -5.74 -13.70
CA TYR A 188 -0.49 -4.28 -13.61
C TYR A 188 0.63 -3.80 -14.55
N ASP A 189 1.74 -4.55 -14.59
CA ASP A 189 2.90 -4.21 -15.41
C ASP A 189 2.56 -4.30 -16.91
N ASP A 190 1.66 -5.20 -17.30
CA ASP A 190 1.19 -5.34 -18.69
C ASP A 190 0.33 -4.13 -19.08
N ILE A 191 -0.63 -3.73 -18.25
CA ILE A 191 -1.45 -2.52 -18.50
C ILE A 191 -0.56 -1.28 -18.53
N LYS A 192 0.40 -1.19 -17.61
CA LYS A 192 1.32 -0.06 -17.55
C LYS A 192 2.18 0.05 -18.81
N ALA A 193 2.75 -1.06 -19.27
CA ALA A 193 3.57 -1.11 -20.47
C ALA A 193 2.74 -0.78 -21.72
N GLU A 194 1.51 -1.29 -21.80
CA GLU A 194 0.63 -1.17 -22.96
C GLU A 194 -0.30 0.04 -22.92
N ARG A 195 -0.21 0.90 -21.88
CA ARG A 195 -1.10 2.04 -21.67
C ARG A 195 -1.34 2.89 -22.92
N ASN A 196 -0.26 3.23 -23.62
CA ASN A 196 -0.33 4.09 -24.81
C ASN A 196 -0.95 3.37 -26.01
N ASN A 197 -0.67 2.07 -26.15
CA ASN A 197 -1.25 1.24 -27.20
C ASN A 197 -2.76 1.03 -26.96
N LEU A 198 -3.16 0.81 -25.71
CA LEU A 198 -4.56 0.77 -25.30
C LEU A 198 -5.29 2.09 -25.60
N LEU A 199 -4.69 3.22 -25.25
CA LEU A 199 -5.29 4.53 -25.55
C LEU A 199 -5.49 4.73 -27.07
N ALA A 200 -4.48 4.39 -27.88
CA ALA A 200 -4.56 4.49 -29.34
C ALA A 200 -5.64 3.58 -29.93
N GLU A 201 -5.75 2.35 -29.41
CA GLU A 201 -6.79 1.40 -29.77
C GLU A 201 -8.18 1.99 -29.46
N LEU A 202 -8.39 2.51 -28.25
CA LEU A 202 -9.69 3.05 -27.83
C LEU A 202 -10.09 4.29 -28.61
N LYS A 203 -9.14 5.20 -28.90
CA LYS A 203 -9.40 6.37 -29.77
C LYS A 203 -9.89 5.96 -31.16
N THR A 204 -9.41 4.82 -31.66
CA THR A 204 -9.76 4.29 -32.98
C THR A 204 -11.08 3.53 -32.98
N LYS A 205 -11.33 2.71 -31.94
CA LYS A 205 -12.48 1.80 -31.88
C LYS A 205 -13.75 2.45 -31.29
N ILE A 206 -13.62 3.50 -30.48
CA ILE A 206 -14.77 4.20 -29.93
C ILE A 206 -15.22 5.27 -30.92
N SER A 207 -16.47 5.16 -31.39
CA SER A 207 -17.13 6.16 -32.22
C SER A 207 -18.25 6.82 -31.40
N PRO A 208 -18.11 8.12 -31.04
CA PRO A 208 -19.19 8.88 -30.40
C PRO A 208 -20.43 9.04 -31.28
N THR A 209 -20.25 9.10 -32.60
CA THR A 209 -21.35 9.20 -33.56
C THR A 209 -22.18 7.93 -33.60
N ASP A 210 -21.52 6.77 -33.63
CA ASP A 210 -22.19 5.46 -33.69
C ASP A 210 -22.58 4.94 -32.30
N LYS A 211 -22.20 5.66 -31.24
CA LYS A 211 -22.39 5.29 -29.84
C LYS A 211 -21.91 3.86 -29.56
N THR A 212 -20.64 3.59 -29.86
CA THR A 212 -20.00 2.31 -29.56
C THR A 212 -20.29 1.90 -28.12
N LYS A 213 -20.83 0.69 -27.89
CA LYS A 213 -21.20 0.22 -26.55
C LYS A 213 -20.15 -0.71 -25.92
N TYR A 214 -19.37 -1.38 -26.75
CA TYR A 214 -18.43 -2.40 -26.34
C TYR A 214 -17.16 -2.32 -27.19
N VAL A 215 -16.01 -2.42 -26.56
CA VAL A 215 -14.72 -2.57 -27.22
C VAL A 215 -13.94 -3.68 -26.55
N SER A 216 -13.68 -4.77 -27.27
CA SER A 216 -12.71 -5.78 -26.83
C SER A 216 -11.30 -5.35 -27.26
N SER A 217 -10.38 -5.35 -26.30
CA SER A 217 -8.99 -5.04 -26.57
C SER A 217 -8.33 -6.16 -27.37
N THR A 218 -7.52 -5.75 -28.34
CA THR A 218 -6.59 -6.60 -29.10
C THR A 218 -5.16 -6.50 -28.57
N ILE A 219 -4.90 -5.51 -27.69
CA ILE A 219 -3.62 -5.30 -27.05
C ILE A 219 -3.49 -6.19 -25.82
N ILE A 220 -4.52 -6.21 -24.97
CA ILE A 220 -4.54 -7.07 -23.78
C ILE A 220 -5.69 -8.06 -23.88
N SER A 221 -5.37 -9.35 -23.89
CA SER A 221 -6.36 -10.41 -23.97
C SER A 221 -7.35 -10.32 -22.80
N HIS A 222 -8.63 -10.56 -23.09
CA HIS A 222 -9.73 -10.53 -22.11
C HIS A 222 -10.00 -9.18 -21.43
N LEU A 223 -9.36 -8.10 -21.88
CA LEU A 223 -9.74 -6.74 -21.50
C LEU A 223 -10.88 -6.25 -22.41
N VAL A 224 -12.01 -5.93 -21.81
CA VAL A 224 -13.21 -5.44 -22.49
C VAL A 224 -13.61 -4.12 -21.87
N PHE A 225 -13.98 -3.15 -22.69
CA PHE A 225 -14.49 -1.86 -22.26
C PHE A 225 -15.97 -1.77 -22.60
N ARG A 226 -16.78 -1.45 -21.60
CA ARG A 226 -18.18 -1.06 -21.77
C ARG A 226 -18.28 0.44 -21.77
N ILE A 227 -18.95 0.99 -22.78
CA ILE A 227 -19.14 2.42 -22.94
C ILE A 227 -20.63 2.72 -22.83
N HIS A 228 -20.94 3.56 -21.87
CA HIS A 228 -22.30 3.96 -21.56
C HIS A 228 -22.47 5.43 -21.93
N TRP A 229 -23.39 5.71 -22.85
CA TRP A 229 -23.66 7.07 -23.35
C TRP A 229 -24.86 7.70 -22.64
N GLY A 230 -24.75 8.99 -22.32
CA GLY A 230 -25.81 9.82 -21.73
C GLY A 230 -25.57 10.20 -20.26
N ALA A 231 -26.35 11.17 -19.78
CA ALA A 231 -26.37 11.60 -18.38
C ALA A 231 -27.37 10.77 -17.57
N GLY A 232 -26.92 10.08 -16.52
CA GLY A 232 -27.78 9.32 -15.62
C GLY A 232 -27.03 8.71 -14.45
N ILE A 233 -27.77 8.37 -13.38
CA ILE A 233 -27.23 7.63 -12.23
C ILE A 233 -27.02 6.17 -12.67
N GLN A 234 -25.78 5.70 -12.55
CA GLN A 234 -25.42 4.32 -12.87
C GLN A 234 -25.34 3.49 -11.59
N ILE A 235 -25.96 2.32 -11.63
CA ILE A 235 -25.80 1.28 -10.61
C ILE A 235 -25.04 0.15 -11.28
N THR A 236 -23.77 0.01 -10.92
CA THR A 236 -22.91 -1.08 -11.42
C THR A 236 -22.81 -2.13 -10.32
N GLU A 237 -23.31 -3.34 -10.60
CA GLU A 237 -23.10 -4.49 -9.72
C GLU A 237 -21.77 -5.15 -10.10
N LYS A 238 -20.74 -4.97 -9.27
CA LYS A 238 -19.46 -5.68 -9.42
C LYS A 238 -19.50 -6.95 -8.56
N THR A 239 -19.37 -8.11 -9.18
CA THR A 239 -19.15 -9.37 -8.45
C THR A 239 -17.68 -9.50 -8.09
N TYR A 240 -17.35 -9.44 -6.80
CA TYR A 240 -15.99 -9.56 -6.29
C TYR A 240 -15.70 -10.98 -5.79
N HIS A 241 -14.61 -11.59 -6.28
CA HIS A 241 -14.18 -12.93 -5.86
C HIS A 241 -12.77 -12.92 -5.26
N PRO A 242 -12.62 -12.98 -3.92
CA PRO A 242 -11.34 -12.75 -3.25
C PRO A 242 -10.24 -13.75 -3.66
N PHE A 243 -10.59 -15.02 -3.88
CA PHE A 243 -9.60 -16.04 -4.28
C PHE A 243 -9.08 -15.86 -5.70
N ARG A 244 -9.89 -15.28 -6.59
CA ARG A 244 -9.48 -14.99 -7.97
C ARG A 244 -8.58 -13.76 -7.97
N HIS A 245 -8.93 -12.73 -7.22
CA HIS A 245 -8.05 -11.59 -7.03
C HIS A 245 -6.70 -12.02 -6.43
N ALA A 246 -6.70 -12.88 -5.42
CA ALA A 246 -5.47 -13.44 -4.85
C ALA A 246 -4.60 -14.19 -5.89
N GLU A 247 -5.22 -15.02 -6.75
CA GLU A 247 -4.53 -15.75 -7.84
C GLU A 247 -3.73 -14.86 -8.77
N ASN A 248 -4.18 -13.64 -8.92
CA ASN A 248 -3.69 -12.75 -9.94
C ASN A 248 -2.69 -11.74 -9.39
N TYR A 249 -2.83 -11.41 -8.11
CA TYR A 249 -2.13 -10.30 -7.51
C TYR A 249 -0.97 -10.71 -6.60
N TYR A 250 -0.90 -11.97 -6.18
CA TYR A 250 0.14 -12.42 -5.24
C TYR A 250 1.57 -12.19 -5.77
N LYS A 251 1.76 -12.20 -7.09
CA LYS A 251 3.06 -11.94 -7.73
C LYS A 251 3.58 -10.51 -7.50
N MET A 252 2.70 -9.55 -7.21
CA MET A 252 3.10 -8.18 -6.89
C MET A 252 4.10 -8.13 -5.73
N ILE A 253 4.04 -9.07 -4.78
CA ILE A 253 4.97 -9.12 -3.65
C ILE A 253 6.42 -9.33 -4.12
N PHE A 254 6.64 -10.04 -5.23
CA PHE A 254 7.97 -10.21 -5.81
C PHE A 254 8.56 -8.91 -6.40
N ASN A 255 7.73 -7.91 -6.70
CA ASN A 255 8.22 -6.59 -7.11
C ASN A 255 8.98 -5.89 -5.97
N TYR A 256 8.82 -6.37 -4.73
CA TYR A 256 9.55 -5.91 -3.55
C TYR A 256 10.70 -6.83 -3.14
N ALA A 257 11.09 -7.80 -3.97
CA ALA A 257 12.14 -8.78 -3.63
C ALA A 257 13.48 -8.12 -3.28
N ASN A 258 13.78 -6.93 -3.82
CA ASN A 258 14.98 -6.17 -3.45
C ASN A 258 15.04 -5.80 -1.96
N LYS A 259 13.91 -5.86 -1.24
CA LYS A 259 13.77 -5.58 0.19
C LYS A 259 13.98 -6.82 1.07
N PHE A 260 13.95 -8.03 0.50
CA PHE A 260 14.05 -9.26 1.29
C PHE A 260 15.46 -9.39 1.84
N VAL A 261 15.59 -9.35 3.17
CA VAL A 261 16.88 -9.45 3.85
C VAL A 261 17.25 -10.92 4.01
N LYS A 262 18.45 -11.28 3.54
CA LYS A 262 18.89 -12.68 3.44
C LYS A 262 19.18 -13.32 4.80
N ASP A 263 19.63 -12.54 5.78
CA ASP A 263 20.13 -13.03 7.07
C ASP A 263 19.26 -12.63 8.29
N LYS A 264 18.12 -11.98 8.05
CA LYS A 264 17.23 -11.46 9.09
C LYS A 264 15.76 -11.58 8.70
N PRO A 265 14.85 -11.68 9.68
CA PRO A 265 13.44 -11.71 9.37
C PRO A 265 12.99 -10.39 8.74
N THR A 266 12.19 -10.50 7.68
CA THR A 266 11.69 -9.37 6.90
C THR A 266 10.19 -9.50 6.69
N LEU A 267 9.47 -8.38 6.80
CA LEU A 267 8.04 -8.29 6.52
C LEU A 267 7.75 -7.31 5.39
N ILE A 268 6.70 -7.59 4.61
CA ILE A 268 6.02 -6.56 3.82
C ILE A 268 4.75 -6.16 4.56
N VAL A 269 4.58 -4.86 4.79
CA VAL A 269 3.39 -4.29 5.43
C VAL A 269 2.55 -3.62 4.35
N LEU A 270 1.37 -4.16 4.11
CA LEU A 270 0.42 -3.71 3.10
C LEU A 270 -0.70 -2.91 3.77
N VAL A 271 -0.71 -1.60 3.58
CA VAL A 271 -1.69 -0.70 4.21
C VAL A 271 -2.84 -0.43 3.26
N THR A 272 -4.07 -0.64 3.70
CA THR A 272 -5.28 -0.18 3.02
C THR A 272 -5.86 1.02 3.75
N PHE A 273 -6.32 1.99 2.96
CA PHE A 273 -7.02 3.16 3.45
C PHE A 273 -8.08 3.57 2.44
N PRO A 274 -9.28 3.97 2.87
CA PRO A 274 -10.39 4.23 1.95
C PRO A 274 -10.13 5.29 0.87
N TRP A 275 -9.19 6.22 1.07
CA TRP A 275 -8.90 7.25 0.06
C TRP A 275 -7.95 6.84 -1.06
N TYR A 276 -7.34 5.64 -0.99
CA TYR A 276 -6.52 5.09 -2.09
C TYR A 276 -6.81 3.61 -2.39
N ASN A 277 -7.67 2.94 -1.62
CA ASN A 277 -8.16 1.61 -1.94
C ASN A 277 -9.68 1.51 -1.70
N ASN A 278 -10.42 1.48 -2.80
CA ASN A 278 -11.89 1.32 -2.80
C ASN A 278 -12.35 -0.10 -3.15
N ILE A 279 -11.43 -0.99 -3.56
CA ILE A 279 -11.78 -2.33 -4.08
C ILE A 279 -11.78 -3.37 -2.97
N VAL A 280 -10.89 -3.23 -2.00
CA VAL A 280 -10.83 -4.12 -0.84
C VAL A 280 -11.73 -3.55 0.26
N SER A 281 -13.04 -3.49 -0.01
CA SER A 281 -14.03 -3.11 1.00
C SER A 281 -14.61 -4.36 1.70
N ASP A 282 -14.88 -4.22 3.00
CA ASP A 282 -15.28 -5.27 3.97
C ASP A 282 -16.72 -5.80 3.76
N PHE A 283 -17.23 -5.85 2.52
CA PHE A 283 -18.55 -6.43 2.28
C PHE A 283 -18.48 -7.97 2.43
N GLY A 284 -18.81 -8.46 3.64
CA GLY A 284 -18.92 -9.89 3.95
C GLY A 284 -17.61 -10.63 4.20
N GLY A 285 -16.56 -9.94 4.70
CA GLY A 285 -15.25 -10.54 5.00
C GLY A 285 -14.46 -10.96 3.75
N GLY A 286 -14.72 -10.32 2.61
CA GLY A 286 -14.01 -10.57 1.34
C GLY A 286 -12.53 -10.21 1.41
N ASN A 287 -12.19 -9.13 2.12
CA ASN A 287 -10.83 -8.69 2.43
C ASN A 287 -10.02 -9.78 3.15
N VAL A 288 -10.55 -10.38 4.22
CA VAL A 288 -9.88 -11.44 4.98
C VAL A 288 -9.56 -12.64 4.09
N LYS A 289 -10.54 -13.09 3.31
CA LYS A 289 -10.37 -14.17 2.33
C LYS A 289 -9.29 -13.83 1.29
N LEU A 290 -9.25 -12.58 0.80
CA LEU A 290 -8.23 -12.12 -0.13
C LEU A 290 -6.84 -12.17 0.53
N TYR A 291 -6.67 -11.55 1.69
CA TYR A 291 -5.37 -11.44 2.37
C TYR A 291 -4.77 -12.81 2.66
N ARG A 292 -5.59 -13.72 3.19
CA ARG A 292 -5.19 -15.11 3.44
C ARG A 292 -4.82 -15.83 2.14
N ALA A 293 -5.68 -15.77 1.13
CA ALA A 293 -5.45 -16.47 -0.13
C ALA A 293 -4.22 -15.95 -0.89
N LEU A 294 -3.99 -14.63 -0.87
CA LEU A 294 -2.84 -13.98 -1.50
C LEU A 294 -1.54 -14.44 -0.81
N SER A 295 -1.50 -14.35 0.51
CA SER A 295 -0.33 -14.74 1.31
C SER A 295 -0.01 -16.23 1.14
N ARG A 296 -1.05 -17.09 1.20
CA ARG A 296 -0.92 -18.52 1.00
C ARG A 296 -0.34 -18.87 -0.37
N ARG A 297 -0.81 -18.20 -1.44
CA ARG A 297 -0.28 -18.42 -2.79
C ARG A 297 1.19 -18.01 -2.87
N PHE A 298 1.55 -16.85 -2.33
CA PHE A 298 2.94 -16.40 -2.32
C PHE A 298 3.87 -17.36 -1.54
N PHE A 299 3.45 -17.83 -0.36
CA PHE A 299 4.30 -18.66 0.51
C PHE A 299 4.34 -20.16 0.17
N CYS A 300 3.22 -20.73 -0.27
CA CYS A 300 3.10 -22.19 -0.39
C CYS A 300 3.10 -22.69 -1.85
N GLN A 301 2.71 -21.86 -2.83
CA GLN A 301 2.47 -22.33 -4.21
C GLN A 301 3.75 -22.86 -4.91
N TYR A 302 4.91 -22.34 -4.53
CA TYR A 302 6.18 -22.63 -5.22
C TYR A 302 7.02 -23.72 -4.57
N LYS A 303 6.55 -24.36 -3.49
CA LYS A 303 7.34 -25.32 -2.68
C LYS A 303 8.04 -26.41 -3.50
N TYR A 304 7.41 -26.86 -4.58
CA TYR A 304 7.94 -27.90 -5.48
C TYR A 304 8.22 -27.37 -6.90
N ASP A 305 8.26 -26.05 -7.07
CA ASP A 305 8.52 -25.38 -8.34
C ASP A 305 10.01 -25.03 -8.47
N ASN A 306 10.66 -25.56 -9.51
CA ASN A 306 12.07 -25.31 -9.82
C ASN A 306 12.26 -24.15 -10.82
N THR A 307 11.21 -23.40 -11.12
CA THR A 307 11.27 -22.25 -12.02
C THR A 307 12.22 -21.19 -11.44
N LEU A 308 13.17 -20.75 -12.26
CA LEU A 308 14.12 -19.70 -11.90
C LEU A 308 13.42 -18.36 -11.74
N PHE A 309 13.85 -17.56 -10.77
CA PHE A 309 13.27 -16.23 -10.55
C PHE A 309 13.49 -15.28 -11.73
N ASN A 310 14.54 -15.50 -12.53
CA ASN A 310 14.78 -14.72 -13.74
C ASN A 310 13.72 -14.89 -14.83
N SER A 311 12.90 -15.96 -14.78
CA SER A 311 11.74 -16.10 -15.67
C SER A 311 10.58 -15.20 -15.25
N PHE A 312 10.55 -14.79 -13.98
CA PHE A 312 9.62 -13.79 -13.46
C PHE A 312 10.17 -12.37 -13.68
N ASN A 313 11.45 -12.15 -13.40
CA ASN A 313 12.11 -10.87 -13.59
C ASN A 313 13.45 -11.04 -14.32
N SER A 314 13.47 -10.72 -15.60
CA SER A 314 14.64 -10.90 -16.47
C SER A 314 15.88 -10.10 -16.05
N SER A 315 15.74 -9.09 -15.17
CA SER A 315 16.88 -8.36 -14.62
C SER A 315 17.60 -9.10 -13.50
N PHE A 316 17.00 -10.16 -12.95
CA PHE A 316 17.58 -10.95 -11.87
C PHE A 316 18.77 -11.79 -12.38
N SER A 317 19.96 -11.50 -11.87
CA SER A 317 21.21 -12.07 -12.40
C SER A 317 21.62 -13.43 -11.82
N ASP A 318 20.93 -13.93 -10.80
CA ASP A 318 21.29 -15.16 -10.10
C ASP A 318 20.39 -16.35 -10.50
N SER A 319 20.77 -17.57 -10.13
CA SER A 319 20.09 -18.83 -10.48
C SER A 319 19.13 -19.33 -9.40
N GLN A 320 18.70 -18.47 -8.48
CA GLN A 320 17.73 -18.85 -7.46
C GLN A 320 16.34 -19.05 -8.08
N THR A 321 15.63 -20.05 -7.56
CA THR A 321 14.23 -20.34 -7.89
C THR A 321 13.29 -19.31 -7.26
N ILE A 322 12.06 -19.25 -7.77
CA ILE A 322 11.00 -18.42 -7.17
C ILE A 322 10.76 -18.80 -5.71
N TYR A 323 10.84 -20.10 -5.39
CA TYR A 323 10.70 -20.62 -4.02
C TYR A 323 11.82 -20.13 -3.09
N GLU A 324 13.07 -20.19 -3.54
CA GLU A 324 14.20 -19.71 -2.74
C GLU A 324 14.10 -18.20 -2.46
N VAL A 325 13.67 -17.42 -3.46
CA VAL A 325 13.43 -15.98 -3.27
C VAL A 325 12.29 -15.72 -2.29
N SER A 326 11.15 -16.42 -2.41
CA SER A 326 10.01 -16.22 -1.50
C SER A 326 10.32 -16.60 -0.05
N ASN A 327 11.18 -17.59 0.18
CA ASN A 327 11.61 -18.02 1.52
C ASN A 327 12.43 -16.96 2.29
N ASN A 328 12.90 -15.90 1.62
CA ASN A 328 13.56 -14.77 2.29
C ASN A 328 12.58 -13.74 2.86
N LEU A 329 11.27 -13.89 2.60
CA LEU A 329 10.23 -13.11 3.26
C LEU A 329 9.62 -13.92 4.41
N SER A 330 9.63 -13.35 5.62
CA SER A 330 9.15 -14.04 6.84
C SER A 330 7.64 -13.96 7.04
N GLY A 331 6.99 -12.97 6.44
CA GLY A 331 5.55 -12.76 6.56
C GLY A 331 5.07 -11.50 5.85
N ILE A 332 3.75 -11.38 5.75
CA ILE A 332 3.04 -10.21 5.23
C ILE A 332 2.05 -9.77 6.29
N ILE A 333 1.97 -8.47 6.54
CA ILE A 333 0.97 -7.88 7.44
C ILE A 333 0.09 -6.94 6.62
N PHE A 334 -1.22 -7.16 6.66
CA PHE A 334 -2.18 -6.20 6.11
C PHE A 334 -2.67 -5.31 7.24
N LEU A 335 -2.59 -3.99 7.04
CA LEU A 335 -3.09 -3.00 7.98
C LEU A 335 -4.28 -2.27 7.35
N GLU A 336 -5.46 -2.40 7.95
CA GLU A 336 -6.65 -1.66 7.53
C GLU A 336 -6.84 -0.43 8.41
N ASP A 337 -6.51 0.74 7.87
CA ASP A 337 -6.70 2.01 8.56
C ASP A 337 -8.15 2.51 8.38
N VAL A 338 -8.92 2.46 9.47
CA VAL A 338 -10.32 2.89 9.55
C VAL A 338 -10.48 4.23 10.27
N SER A 339 -9.40 4.99 10.42
CA SER A 339 -9.38 6.29 11.10
C SER A 339 -10.31 7.34 10.48
N ILE A 340 -10.80 7.16 9.26
CA ILE A 340 -11.77 8.11 8.67
C ILE A 340 -13.15 8.09 9.34
N LEU A 341 -13.55 6.96 9.94
CA LEU A 341 -14.89 6.76 10.52
C LEU A 341 -14.87 6.48 12.03
N SER A 342 -13.69 6.32 12.63
CA SER A 342 -13.58 5.98 14.05
C SER A 342 -13.90 7.17 14.96
N LYS A 343 -14.63 6.89 16.04
CA LYS A 343 -14.93 7.86 17.11
C LYS A 343 -13.96 7.76 18.29
N GLU A 344 -12.91 6.94 18.17
CA GLU A 344 -11.95 6.65 19.24
C GLU A 344 -10.56 7.22 18.89
N PRO A 345 -10.31 8.52 19.10
CA PRO A 345 -9.07 9.16 18.64
C PRO A 345 -7.83 8.77 19.42
N ASN A 346 -7.98 8.21 20.62
CA ASN A 346 -6.87 7.73 21.43
C ASN A 346 -6.34 6.34 20.99
N LYS A 347 -7.03 5.66 20.07
CA LYS A 347 -6.60 4.39 19.48
C LYS A 347 -5.93 4.61 18.13
N THR A 348 -5.19 3.61 17.66
CA THR A 348 -4.55 3.63 16.34
C THR A 348 -5.57 3.59 15.21
N ASN A 349 -6.74 2.99 15.47
CA ASN A 349 -7.81 2.75 14.49
C ASN A 349 -7.35 1.93 13.29
N VAL A 350 -6.43 1.00 13.53
CA VAL A 350 -5.89 0.06 12.55
C VAL A 350 -6.25 -1.36 12.97
N LYS A 351 -6.78 -2.15 12.04
CA LYS A 351 -6.90 -3.61 12.18
C LYS A 351 -5.71 -4.28 11.51
N SER A 352 -5.22 -5.39 12.06
CA SER A 352 -4.06 -6.09 11.52
C SER A 352 -4.42 -7.53 11.14
N TYR A 353 -3.91 -7.98 10.00
CA TYR A 353 -4.03 -9.36 9.54
C TYR A 353 -2.64 -9.86 9.19
N VAL A 354 -2.16 -10.83 9.95
CA VAL A 354 -0.78 -11.29 9.93
C VAL A 354 -0.72 -12.68 9.32
N TYR A 355 0.10 -12.81 8.29
CA TYR A 355 0.32 -14.07 7.60
C TYR A 355 1.81 -14.40 7.57
N LEU A 356 2.22 -15.49 8.23
CA LEU A 356 3.62 -15.90 8.29
C LEU A 356 3.98 -16.91 7.21
N ASN A 357 5.22 -16.84 6.72
CA ASN A 357 5.73 -17.80 5.76
C ASN A 357 6.22 -19.07 6.48
N PRO A 358 5.57 -20.24 6.29
CA PRO A 358 6.00 -21.50 6.92
C PRO A 358 7.33 -22.01 6.37
N ASN A 359 7.77 -21.50 5.21
CA ASN A 359 9.02 -21.86 4.54
C ASN A 359 10.13 -20.81 4.74
N ALA A 360 9.95 -19.82 5.62
CA ALA A 360 10.92 -18.75 5.82
C ALA A 360 12.29 -19.27 6.29
N ILE A 361 13.37 -18.82 5.66
CA ILE A 361 14.76 -19.05 6.10
C ILE A 361 15.01 -18.35 7.44
N ASN A 362 14.40 -17.18 7.63
CA ASN A 362 14.46 -16.39 8.86
C ASN A 362 13.06 -16.32 9.51
N PRO A 363 12.57 -17.39 10.17
CA PRO A 363 11.20 -17.47 10.65
C PRO A 363 10.97 -16.64 11.92
N LEU A 364 9.77 -16.06 12.06
CA LEU A 364 9.38 -15.28 13.24
C LEU A 364 8.96 -16.15 14.44
N LYS A 365 8.44 -17.37 14.19
CA LYS A 365 7.85 -18.27 15.21
C LYS A 365 8.76 -18.62 16.40
N LYS A 366 10.08 -18.45 16.27
CA LYS A 366 11.08 -18.86 17.27
C LYS A 366 11.77 -17.67 17.94
N SER A 367 11.14 -16.49 17.94
CA SER A 367 11.75 -15.24 18.41
C SER A 367 10.74 -14.37 19.17
N LEU A 368 11.23 -13.44 19.99
CA LEU A 368 10.41 -12.39 20.64
C LEU A 368 9.58 -11.57 19.63
N ALA A 369 9.92 -11.63 18.35
CA ALA A 369 9.14 -11.00 17.31
C ALA A 369 7.73 -11.60 17.19
N ILE A 370 7.51 -12.89 17.49
CA ILE A 370 6.16 -13.46 17.44
C ILE A 370 5.24 -12.85 18.50
N ASP A 371 5.75 -12.64 19.71
CA ASP A 371 4.98 -12.03 20.80
C ASP A 371 4.64 -10.57 20.49
N PHE A 372 5.57 -9.84 19.87
CA PHE A 372 5.31 -8.49 19.36
C PHE A 372 4.17 -8.49 18.33
N ILE A 373 4.21 -9.42 17.37
CA ILE A 373 3.23 -9.54 16.30
C ILE A 373 1.85 -9.93 16.83
N LEU A 374 1.77 -10.92 17.71
CA LEU A 374 0.52 -11.34 18.35
C LEU A 374 -0.04 -10.30 19.33
N GLY A 375 0.83 -9.43 19.85
CA GLY A 375 0.47 -8.30 20.69
C GLY A 375 -0.11 -7.10 19.94
N LEU A 376 -0.06 -7.08 18.60
CA LEU A 376 -0.69 -6.01 17.83
C LEU A 376 -2.22 -6.01 18.06
N HIS A 377 -2.81 -4.81 18.11
CA HIS A 377 -4.25 -4.67 18.36
C HIS A 377 -5.08 -5.19 17.18
N ASN A 378 -6.21 -5.85 17.48
CA ASN A 378 -7.18 -6.38 16.51
C ASN A 378 -6.52 -7.27 15.43
N THR A 379 -5.72 -8.24 15.88
CA THR A 379 -4.94 -9.13 15.01
C THR A 379 -5.71 -10.39 14.64
N GLU A 380 -5.88 -10.64 13.34
CA GLU A 380 -6.08 -11.99 12.81
C GLU A 380 -4.74 -12.59 12.38
N PHE A 381 -4.56 -13.89 12.59
CA PHE A 381 -3.27 -14.56 12.43
C PHE A 381 -3.41 -15.92 11.74
N ASP A 382 -2.55 -16.20 10.76
CA ASP A 382 -2.35 -17.53 10.19
C ASP A 382 -0.87 -17.69 9.80
N ASP A 383 -0.27 -18.84 10.09
CA ASP A 383 1.13 -19.13 9.77
C ASP A 383 1.32 -20.23 8.74
N PHE A 384 0.20 -20.72 8.19
CA PHE A 384 0.12 -21.74 7.15
C PHE A 384 0.86 -23.04 7.45
N GLU A 385 1.14 -23.36 8.72
CA GLU A 385 1.83 -24.61 9.08
C GLU A 385 1.12 -25.84 8.52
N TYR A 386 -0.21 -25.83 8.55
CA TYR A 386 -1.06 -26.92 8.05
C TYR A 386 -1.49 -26.77 6.59
N ASP A 387 -1.12 -25.67 5.94
CA ASP A 387 -1.44 -25.38 4.53
C ASP A 387 -0.23 -25.61 3.60
N ASN A 388 0.92 -25.97 4.17
CA ASN A 388 2.20 -26.13 3.49
C ASN A 388 2.43 -27.57 3.01
N TYR A 389 1.54 -28.09 2.17
CA TYR A 389 1.62 -29.44 1.62
C TYR A 389 2.50 -29.53 0.38
#